data_AF-A0A7S0LTC8-F1
#
_entry.id   AF-A0A7S0LTC8-F1
#
_cell.length_a   1.000
_cell.length_b   1.000
_cell.length_c   1.000
_cell.angle_alpha   90.00
_cell.angle_beta   90.00
_cell.angle_gamma   90.00
#
_symmetry.space_group_name_H-M   'P 1'
#
loop_
_entity.id
_entity.type
_entity.pdbx_description
1 polymer ?
#
loop_
_entity_poly.entity_id
_entity_poly.type
_entity_poly.pdbx_seq_one_letter_code
_entity_poly.pdbx_strand_id
1 'polypeptide(L)'
;QAALHGLPQASHPQLAVGVTTSPQSNARSRYIIRTTMFVAIATDPHLRTEIHATFVVGDVPCSRAAMGMEAARYGDVTFVRAPDCNKWSGAEKVHAWFKHALALFPQTDWFGKVEDDGLVQLGALFNDLQRLTNALRTAASGMRLAGGPQEELVWYGVMEWVVSCSLSSSPSACSSSSGREALARRFDRQYSDHGAEFQGCCGGCFGGPLQE
;
A
#
# COMPACT_ATOMS: atom_id res chain seq x y z
N GLN A 1 -10.04 -23.02 -10.38
CA GLN A 1 -9.67 -22.22 -9.19
C GLN A 1 -8.24 -22.59 -8.83
N ALA A 2 -7.25 -21.89 -9.38
CA ALA A 2 -5.87 -22.05 -8.94
C ALA A 2 -5.79 -21.63 -7.46
N ALA A 3 -5.14 -22.43 -6.65
CA ALA A 3 -5.16 -22.32 -5.19
C ALA A 3 -4.59 -20.97 -4.73
N LEU A 4 -5.48 -20.08 -4.27
CA LEU A 4 -5.16 -18.88 -3.48
C LEU A 4 -4.71 -19.23 -2.05
N HIS A 5 -4.19 -20.45 -1.84
CA HIS A 5 -3.77 -20.92 -0.53
C HIS A 5 -2.32 -20.49 -0.29
N GLY A 6 -2.14 -19.53 0.61
CA GLY A 6 -0.84 -19.13 1.13
C GLY A 6 0.10 -18.65 0.04
N LEU A 7 0.01 -17.38 -0.34
CA LEU A 7 1.06 -16.75 -1.12
C LEU A 7 2.40 -17.05 -0.43
N PRO A 8 3.37 -17.67 -1.12
CA PRO A 8 4.68 -17.89 -0.55
C PRO A 8 5.22 -16.54 -0.09
N GLN A 9 5.46 -16.41 1.21
CA GLN A 9 6.01 -15.18 1.74
C GLN A 9 7.50 -15.15 1.39
N ALA A 10 7.93 -14.11 0.66
CA ALA A 10 9.33 -13.79 0.53
C ALA A 10 9.94 -13.65 1.92
N SER A 11 11.03 -14.38 2.20
CA SER A 11 11.76 -14.26 3.47
C SER A 11 12.46 -12.91 3.61
N HIS A 12 12.86 -12.32 2.48
CA HIS A 12 13.53 -11.03 2.38
C HIS A 12 13.01 -10.25 1.15
N PRO A 13 11.76 -9.76 1.18
CA PRO A 13 11.21 -9.01 0.06
C PRO A 13 12.00 -7.72 -0.15
N GLN A 14 12.18 -7.31 -1.40
CA GLN A 14 12.69 -5.99 -1.76
C GLN A 14 11.60 -4.91 -1.67
N LEU A 15 10.33 -5.30 -1.75
CA LEU A 15 9.17 -4.44 -1.57
C LEU A 15 8.13 -5.10 -0.65
N ALA A 16 7.79 -4.46 0.48
CA ALA A 16 6.72 -4.91 1.37
C ALA A 16 5.55 -3.92 1.39
N VAL A 17 4.35 -4.36 1.00
CA VAL A 17 3.15 -3.51 0.87
C VAL A 17 2.00 -4.01 1.73
N GLY A 18 1.46 -3.09 2.54
CA GLY A 18 0.26 -3.32 3.33
C GLY A 18 -0.97 -2.71 2.65
N VAL A 19 -1.98 -3.52 2.40
CA VAL A 19 -3.30 -3.08 1.93
C VAL A 19 -4.19 -2.83 3.13
N THR A 20 -4.33 -1.58 3.56
CA THR A 20 -5.19 -1.25 4.71
C THR A 20 -6.66 -1.44 4.34
N THR A 21 -7.35 -2.30 5.09
CA THR A 21 -8.77 -2.63 4.92
C THR A 21 -9.47 -2.53 6.28
N SER A 22 -10.81 -2.55 6.31
CA SER A 22 -11.54 -2.76 7.56
C SER A 22 -12.09 -4.19 7.63
N PRO A 23 -12.25 -4.75 8.84
CA PRO A 23 -12.80 -6.10 8.99
C PRO A 23 -14.24 -6.23 8.49
N GLN A 24 -15.03 -5.16 8.63
CA GLN A 24 -16.44 -5.15 8.24
C GLN A 24 -16.68 -4.66 6.81
N SER A 25 -15.73 -3.97 6.18
CA SER A 25 -15.91 -3.44 4.83
C SER A 25 -15.59 -4.47 3.75
N ASN A 26 -16.34 -4.37 2.65
CA ASN A 26 -15.99 -4.69 1.28
C ASN A 26 -15.14 -5.97 1.03
N ALA A 27 -15.65 -7.13 1.44
CA ALA A 27 -15.12 -8.43 1.03
C ALA A 27 -14.93 -8.55 -0.51
N ARG A 28 -15.77 -7.82 -1.28
CA ARG A 28 -15.64 -7.70 -2.74
C ARG A 28 -14.35 -6.98 -3.14
N SER A 29 -14.00 -5.86 -2.50
CA SER A 29 -12.71 -5.17 -2.73
C SER A 29 -11.53 -6.09 -2.47
N ARG A 30 -11.51 -6.77 -1.32
CA ARG A 30 -10.43 -7.72 -1.00
C ARG A 30 -10.35 -8.85 -2.01
N TYR A 31 -11.50 -9.37 -2.45
CA TYR A 31 -11.55 -10.38 -3.52
C TYR A 31 -10.97 -9.85 -4.85
N ILE A 32 -11.30 -8.62 -5.25
CA ILE A 32 -10.73 -8.00 -6.46
C ILE A 32 -9.22 -7.84 -6.32
N ILE A 33 -8.74 -7.31 -5.19
CA ILE A 33 -7.31 -7.14 -4.93
C ILE A 33 -6.58 -8.48 -4.97
N ARG A 34 -7.16 -9.53 -4.37
CA ARG A 34 -6.60 -10.89 -4.45
C ARG A 34 -6.48 -11.36 -5.90
N THR A 35 -7.59 -11.32 -6.63
CA THR A 35 -7.69 -11.88 -7.98
C THR A 35 -6.95 -11.08 -9.04
N THR A 36 -6.57 -9.84 -8.74
CA THR A 36 -5.81 -8.97 -9.66
C THR A 36 -4.37 -8.80 -9.18
N MET A 37 -4.18 -8.07 -8.08
CA MET A 37 -2.88 -7.67 -7.57
C MET A 37 -2.09 -8.85 -6.99
N PHE A 38 -2.69 -9.63 -6.09
CA PHE A 38 -1.96 -10.73 -5.44
C PHE A 38 -1.74 -11.92 -6.38
N VAL A 39 -2.72 -12.25 -7.23
CA VAL A 39 -2.54 -13.29 -8.26
C VAL A 39 -1.41 -12.92 -9.21
N ALA A 40 -1.30 -11.66 -9.65
CA ALA A 40 -0.20 -11.23 -10.51
C ALA A 40 1.18 -11.49 -9.88
N ILE A 41 1.33 -11.21 -8.57
CA ILE A 41 2.54 -11.54 -7.81
C ILE A 41 2.73 -13.06 -7.73
N ALA A 42 1.68 -13.81 -7.41
CA ALA A 42 1.75 -15.26 -7.21
C ALA A 42 2.16 -16.02 -8.48
N THR A 43 1.72 -15.54 -9.65
CA THR A 43 1.94 -16.20 -10.94
C THR A 43 3.28 -15.87 -11.58
N ASP A 44 3.95 -14.80 -11.14
CA ASP A 44 5.28 -14.43 -11.61
C ASP A 44 6.35 -14.93 -10.61
N PRO A 45 7.19 -15.91 -10.98
CA PRO A 45 8.18 -16.48 -10.06
C PRO A 45 9.17 -15.45 -9.50
N HIS A 46 9.51 -14.41 -10.26
CA HIS A 46 10.39 -13.35 -9.82
C HIS A 46 9.68 -12.46 -8.80
N LEU A 47 8.49 -11.95 -9.13
CA LEU A 47 7.77 -11.07 -8.20
C LEU A 47 7.41 -11.78 -6.88
N ARG A 48 7.16 -13.09 -6.92
CA ARG A 48 6.84 -13.89 -5.74
C ARG A 48 7.97 -13.94 -4.70
N THR A 49 9.22 -13.79 -5.10
CA THR A 49 10.36 -13.75 -4.18
C THR A 49 10.75 -12.33 -3.78
N GLU A 50 10.37 -11.33 -4.58
CA GLU A 50 10.79 -9.94 -4.37
C GLU A 50 9.73 -9.08 -3.67
N ILE A 51 8.45 -9.43 -3.78
CA ILE A 51 7.33 -8.61 -3.28
C ILE A 51 6.56 -9.38 -2.20
N HIS A 52 6.40 -8.74 -1.04
CA HIS A 52 5.45 -9.14 -0.02
C HIS A 52 4.24 -8.22 -0.04
N ALA A 53 3.04 -8.77 -0.18
CA ALA A 53 1.80 -8.02 -0.12
C ALA A 53 0.79 -8.71 0.80
N THR A 54 0.14 -7.95 1.68
CA THR A 54 -0.78 -8.47 2.70
C THR A 54 -1.91 -7.48 2.98
N PHE A 55 -3.09 -7.97 3.37
CA PHE A 55 -4.13 -7.13 3.96
C PHE A 55 -3.78 -6.79 5.40
N VAL A 56 -3.90 -5.52 5.76
CA VAL A 56 -3.61 -5.03 7.11
C VAL A 56 -4.92 -4.70 7.81
N VAL A 57 -5.14 -5.36 8.95
CA VAL A 57 -6.26 -5.11 9.86
C VAL A 57 -5.73 -4.95 11.29
N GLY A 58 -6.43 -4.15 12.10
CA GLY A 58 -6.09 -4.01 13.51
C GLY A 58 -6.40 -5.27 14.32
N ASP A 59 -5.53 -5.57 15.27
CA ASP A 59 -5.60 -6.72 16.15
C ASP A 59 -6.48 -6.45 17.37
N VAL A 60 -7.79 -6.55 17.16
CA VAL A 60 -8.81 -6.42 18.20
C VAL A 60 -9.85 -7.54 18.07
N PRO A 61 -10.60 -7.88 19.14
CA PRO A 61 -11.54 -9.00 19.12
C PRO A 61 -12.57 -8.95 17.97
N CYS A 62 -13.12 -7.78 17.66
CA CYS A 62 -14.07 -7.60 16.55
C CYS A 62 -13.43 -7.95 15.19
N SER A 63 -12.19 -7.53 14.92
CA SER A 63 -11.47 -7.84 13.69
C SER A 63 -11.18 -9.32 13.57
N ARG A 64 -10.71 -9.94 14.65
CA ARG A 64 -10.40 -11.37 14.65
C ARG A 64 -11.64 -12.22 14.44
N ALA A 65 -12.77 -11.81 15.02
CA ALA A 65 -14.05 -12.47 14.78
C ALA A 65 -14.49 -12.36 13.32
N ALA A 66 -14.38 -11.16 12.71
CA ALA A 66 -14.80 -10.94 11.33
C ALA A 66 -13.85 -11.55 10.28
N MET A 67 -12.55 -11.48 10.51
CA MET A 67 -11.52 -11.82 9.52
C MET A 67 -10.81 -13.14 9.81
N GLY A 68 -11.03 -13.78 10.96
CA GLY A 68 -10.26 -14.95 11.38
C GLY A 68 -10.34 -16.12 10.39
N MET A 69 -11.55 -16.44 9.89
CA MET A 69 -11.72 -17.49 8.88
C MET A 69 -11.09 -17.10 7.53
N GLU A 70 -11.20 -15.83 7.13
CA GLU A 70 -10.61 -15.34 5.88
C GLU A 70 -9.08 -15.38 5.94
N ALA A 71 -8.50 -14.92 7.05
CA ALA A 71 -7.08 -14.96 7.33
C ALA A 71 -6.53 -16.40 7.31
N ALA A 72 -7.21 -17.33 7.99
CA ALA A 72 -6.82 -18.74 8.00
C ALA A 72 -6.93 -19.38 6.60
N ARG A 73 -7.92 -18.97 5.80
CA ARG A 73 -8.15 -19.54 4.47
C ARG A 73 -7.10 -19.12 3.44
N TYR A 74 -6.78 -17.82 3.40
CA TYR A 74 -5.93 -17.24 2.35
C TYR A 74 -4.48 -17.02 2.78
N GLY A 75 -4.23 -16.85 4.08
CA GLY A 75 -2.87 -16.59 4.61
C GLY A 75 -2.32 -15.21 4.24
N ASP A 76 -3.18 -14.28 3.83
CA ASP A 76 -2.81 -12.97 3.29
C ASP A 76 -3.34 -11.81 4.15
N VAL A 77 -3.59 -12.06 5.43
CA VAL A 77 -4.08 -11.07 6.40
C VAL A 77 -3.10 -10.97 7.56
N THR A 78 -2.59 -9.76 7.78
CA THR A 78 -1.73 -9.39 8.89
C THR A 78 -2.54 -8.58 9.91
N PHE A 79 -2.64 -9.11 11.14
CA PHE A 79 -3.18 -8.39 12.29
C PHE A 79 -2.08 -7.54 12.92
N VAL A 80 -2.29 -6.22 13.01
CA VAL A 80 -1.33 -5.27 13.60
C VAL A 80 -1.90 -4.63 14.86
N ARG A 81 -1.06 -4.26 15.82
CA ARG A 81 -1.51 -3.67 17.10
C ARG A 81 -2.10 -2.26 16.93
N ALA A 82 -3.37 -2.18 16.56
CA ALA A 82 -4.13 -0.96 16.36
C ALA A 82 -5.65 -1.22 16.51
N PRO A 83 -6.46 -0.24 16.94
CA PRO A 83 -7.92 -0.37 16.97
C PRO A 83 -8.51 -0.38 15.56
N ASP A 84 -9.42 -1.30 15.27
CA ASP A 84 -9.97 -1.46 13.92
C ASP A 84 -11.27 -2.28 13.84
N CYS A 85 -12.44 -1.75 14.24
CA CYS A 85 -13.69 -2.48 13.96
C CYS A 85 -14.35 -2.06 12.64
N ASN A 86 -14.38 -0.75 12.36
CA ASN A 86 -15.18 -0.16 11.27
C ASN A 86 -14.39 0.84 10.41
N LYS A 87 -13.11 1.09 10.70
CA LYS A 87 -12.31 2.13 10.04
C LYS A 87 -11.27 1.50 9.15
N TRP A 88 -11.37 1.67 7.85
CA TRP A 88 -10.45 1.05 6.90
C TRP A 88 -9.05 1.69 6.94
N SER A 89 -8.95 3.00 7.18
CA SER A 89 -7.68 3.73 7.35
C SER A 89 -7.67 4.58 8.63
N GLY A 90 -6.54 4.55 9.34
CA GLY A 90 -6.29 5.36 10.54
C GLY A 90 -4.80 5.43 10.82
N ALA A 91 -4.32 6.58 11.28
CA ALA A 91 -2.89 6.84 11.49
C ALA A 91 -2.22 5.79 12.40
N GLU A 92 -2.90 5.35 13.45
CA GLU A 92 -2.40 4.29 14.35
C GLU A 92 -2.21 2.95 13.63
N LYS A 93 -3.14 2.57 12.75
CA LYS A 93 -3.05 1.34 11.96
C LYS A 93 -1.92 1.41 10.95
N VAL A 94 -1.78 2.54 10.26
CA VAL A 94 -0.69 2.79 9.31
C VAL A 94 0.66 2.73 10.01
N HIS A 95 0.80 3.40 11.16
CA HIS A 95 2.02 3.34 11.97
C HIS A 95 2.30 1.91 12.47
N ALA A 96 1.28 1.19 12.93
CA ALA A 96 1.43 -0.20 13.37
C ALA A 96 1.85 -1.14 12.22
N TRP A 97 1.36 -0.90 11.00
CA TRP A 97 1.82 -1.62 9.80
C TRP A 97 3.30 -1.40 9.54
N PHE A 98 3.75 -0.14 9.42
CA PHE A 98 5.16 0.13 9.13
C PHE A 98 6.09 -0.42 10.23
N LYS A 99 5.70 -0.28 11.50
CA LYS A 99 6.46 -0.87 12.62
C LYS A 99 6.54 -2.39 12.55
N HIS A 100 5.43 -3.05 12.18
CA HIS A 100 5.40 -4.50 11.99
C HIS A 100 6.27 -4.94 10.81
N ALA A 101 6.14 -4.27 9.67
CA ALA A 101 6.88 -4.60 8.45
C ALA A 101 8.39 -4.41 8.63
N LEU A 102 8.83 -3.32 9.28
CA LEU A 102 10.24 -3.07 9.59
C LEU A 102 10.84 -4.14 10.52
N ALA A 103 10.06 -4.64 11.48
CA ALA A 103 10.51 -5.71 12.37
C ALA A 103 10.60 -7.07 11.66
N LEU A 104 9.69 -7.33 10.71
CA LEU A 104 9.61 -8.58 9.99
C LEU A 104 10.62 -8.66 8.84
N PHE A 105 10.87 -7.54 8.16
CA PHE A 105 11.71 -7.47 6.96
C PHE A 105 12.78 -6.37 7.08
N PRO A 106 13.76 -6.51 7.98
CA PRO A 106 14.75 -5.45 8.26
C PRO A 106 15.68 -5.12 7.08
N GLN A 107 15.70 -5.94 6.03
CA GLN A 107 16.54 -5.79 4.84
C GLN A 107 15.75 -5.35 3.60
N THR A 108 14.46 -5.05 3.74
CA THR A 108 13.63 -4.58 2.64
C THR A 108 14.01 -3.15 2.26
N ASP A 109 14.25 -2.93 0.96
CA ASP A 109 14.58 -1.60 0.43
C ASP A 109 13.35 -0.66 0.46
N TRP A 110 12.13 -1.18 0.23
CA TRP A 110 10.93 -0.35 0.11
C TRP A 110 9.72 -0.86 0.91
N PHE A 111 9.07 0.05 1.62
CA PHE A 111 7.81 -0.22 2.33
C PHE A 111 6.68 0.63 1.75
N GLY A 112 5.51 0.02 1.54
CA GLY A 112 4.35 0.71 0.97
C GLY A 112 3.09 0.51 1.79
N LYS A 113 2.16 1.45 1.63
CA LYS A 113 0.76 1.32 2.06
C LYS A 113 -0.15 1.65 0.89
N VAL A 114 -1.17 0.84 0.71
CA VAL A 114 -2.28 1.09 -0.24
C VAL A 114 -3.62 0.86 0.46
N GLU A 115 -4.67 1.39 -0.11
CA GLU A 115 -6.05 1.31 0.41
C GLU A 115 -6.81 0.18 -0.29
N ASP A 116 -7.85 -0.37 0.33
CA ASP A 116 -8.61 -1.51 -0.21
C ASP A 116 -9.60 -1.13 -1.32
N ASP A 117 -9.70 0.15 -1.65
CA ASP A 117 -10.38 0.68 -2.83
C ASP A 117 -9.42 1.11 -3.95
N GLY A 118 -8.11 0.94 -3.73
CA GLY A 118 -7.05 1.20 -4.69
C GLY A 118 -6.55 -0.06 -5.39
N LEU A 119 -6.21 0.05 -6.67
CA LEU A 119 -5.47 -0.96 -7.41
C LEU A 119 -4.12 -0.41 -7.86
N VAL A 120 -3.05 -1.14 -7.53
CA VAL A 120 -1.68 -0.79 -7.90
C VAL A 120 -1.05 -1.95 -8.67
N GLN A 121 -0.37 -1.63 -9.78
CA GLN A 121 0.42 -2.61 -10.53
C GLN A 121 1.75 -2.84 -9.82
N LEU A 122 1.75 -3.67 -8.77
CA LEU A 122 2.92 -3.85 -7.90
C LEU A 122 4.19 -4.33 -8.64
N GLY A 123 4.05 -5.13 -9.69
CA GLY A 123 5.21 -5.53 -10.51
C GLY A 123 5.84 -4.36 -11.29
N ALA A 124 5.02 -3.46 -11.84
CA ALA A 124 5.52 -2.26 -12.51
C ALA A 124 6.17 -1.30 -11.50
N LEU A 125 5.50 -1.06 -10.36
CA LEU A 125 6.04 -0.26 -9.27
C LEU A 125 7.38 -0.81 -8.78
N PHE A 126 7.48 -2.12 -8.56
CA PHE A 126 8.72 -2.77 -8.15
C PHE A 126 9.86 -2.51 -9.14
N ASN A 127 9.61 -2.67 -10.44
CA ASN A 127 10.62 -2.42 -11.47
C ASN A 127 11.11 -0.96 -11.47
N ASP A 128 10.21 0.01 -11.26
CA ASP A 128 10.56 1.42 -11.18
C ASP A 128 11.40 1.72 -9.92
N LEU A 129 11.02 1.14 -8.77
CA LEU A 129 11.78 1.27 -7.52
C LEU A 129 13.15 0.61 -7.61
N GLN A 130 13.29 -0.52 -8.30
CA GLN A 130 14.59 -1.16 -8.54
C GLN A 130 15.51 -0.29 -9.40
N ARG A 131 14.97 0.36 -10.44
CA ARG A 131 15.73 1.34 -11.24
C ARG A 131 16.21 2.50 -10.38
N LEU A 132 15.34 3.04 -9.52
CA LEU A 132 15.69 4.11 -8.59
C LEU A 132 16.78 3.67 -7.60
N THR A 133 16.62 2.49 -6.99
CA THR A 133 17.60 1.90 -6.05
C THR A 133 18.98 1.76 -6.71
N ASN A 134 19.01 1.23 -7.93
CA ASN A 134 20.27 1.06 -8.69
C ASN A 134 20.91 2.41 -9.05
N ALA A 135 20.11 3.40 -9.43
CA ALA A 135 20.61 4.75 -9.70
C ALA A 135 21.21 5.39 -8.43
N LEU A 136 20.54 5.26 -7.29
CA LEU A 136 21.01 5.75 -5.99
C LEU A 136 22.31 5.04 -5.54
N ARG A 137 22.39 3.72 -5.68
CA ARG A 137 23.62 2.95 -5.38
C ARG A 137 24.79 3.36 -6.28
N THR A 138 24.52 3.64 -7.56
CA THR A 138 25.53 4.12 -8.52
C THR A 138 26.04 5.51 -8.13
N ALA A 139 25.12 6.43 -7.82
CA ALA A 139 25.47 7.78 -7.37
C ALA A 139 26.27 7.75 -6.06
N ALA A 140 25.87 6.93 -5.09
CA ALA A 140 26.58 6.74 -3.83
C ALA A 140 27.98 6.12 -4.03
N SER A 141 28.13 5.20 -4.98
CA SER A 141 29.43 4.62 -5.33
C SER A 141 30.37 5.63 -6.01
N GLY A 142 29.82 6.52 -6.84
CA GLY A 142 30.57 7.66 -7.37
C GLY A 142 31.01 8.63 -6.27
N MET A 143 30.17 8.84 -5.25
CA MET A 143 30.50 9.66 -4.09
C MET A 143 31.51 8.98 -3.14
N ARG A 144 31.51 7.64 -3.04
CA ARG A 144 32.52 6.86 -2.30
C ARG A 144 33.93 7.07 -2.84
N LEU A 145 34.10 7.26 -4.15
CA LEU A 145 35.39 7.61 -4.75
C LEU A 145 35.89 9.01 -4.35
N ALA A 146 35.00 9.87 -3.83
CA ALA A 146 35.34 11.23 -3.39
C ALA A 146 35.67 11.35 -1.89
N GLY A 147 35.80 10.24 -1.15
CA GLY A 147 36.36 10.24 0.22
C GLY A 147 35.40 10.66 1.36
N GLY A 148 34.08 10.65 1.12
CA GLY A 148 33.07 10.92 2.17
C GLY A 148 32.85 9.74 3.15
N PRO A 149 32.34 10.01 4.36
CA PRO A 149 32.08 8.97 5.37
C PRO A 149 31.08 7.90 4.90
N GLN A 150 31.31 6.66 5.36
CA GLN A 150 30.45 5.49 5.10
C GLN A 150 29.14 5.61 5.88
N GLU A 151 28.12 6.21 5.28
CA GLU A 151 26.75 5.96 5.70
C GLU A 151 26.09 5.07 4.64
N GLU A 152 25.63 3.88 5.03
CA GLU A 152 24.65 3.15 4.24
C GLU A 152 23.40 4.02 4.19
N LEU A 153 23.19 4.69 3.06
CA LEU A 153 21.96 5.45 2.81
C LEU A 153 20.80 4.46 2.73
N VAL A 154 20.15 4.22 3.87
CA VAL A 154 18.88 3.48 3.94
C VAL A 154 17.77 4.46 3.58
N TRP A 155 17.29 4.36 2.35
CA TRP A 155 16.18 5.17 1.87
C TRP A 155 14.87 4.48 2.25
N TYR A 156 14.09 5.09 3.14
CA TYR A 156 12.71 4.68 3.37
C TYR A 156 11.78 5.62 2.59
N GLY A 157 11.13 5.11 1.54
CA GLY A 157 10.06 5.82 0.85
C GLY A 157 8.72 5.46 1.48
N VAL A 158 8.01 6.42 2.08
CA VAL A 158 6.58 6.25 2.38
C VAL A 158 5.82 6.70 1.15
N MET A 159 5.15 5.75 0.48
CA MET A 159 4.24 6.08 -0.62
C MET A 159 2.80 6.05 -0.09
N GLU A 160 2.15 7.21 -0.14
CA GLU A 160 0.71 7.33 0.02
C GLU A 160 0.09 7.55 -1.35
N TRP A 161 -0.77 6.62 -1.78
CA TRP A 161 -1.45 6.70 -3.06
C TRP A 161 -2.85 7.30 -2.87
N VAL A 162 -3.03 8.58 -3.21
CA VAL A 162 -4.30 9.33 -3.05
C VAL A 162 -5.15 9.34 -4.35
N VAL A 163 -4.82 8.50 -5.34
CA VAL A 163 -5.53 8.48 -6.63
C VAL A 163 -5.97 7.07 -7.00
N SER A 164 -7.01 6.56 -6.35
CA SER A 164 -7.71 5.40 -6.90
C SER A 164 -8.47 5.81 -8.15
N CYS A 165 -8.28 5.10 -9.27
CA CYS A 165 -9.39 4.97 -10.21
C CYS A 165 -10.50 4.30 -9.40
N SER A 166 -11.56 5.05 -9.05
CA SER A 166 -12.70 4.46 -8.36
C SER A 166 -13.13 3.23 -9.13
N LEU A 167 -13.32 2.10 -8.45
CA LEU A 167 -13.84 0.85 -9.02
C LEU A 167 -15.25 1.03 -9.64
N SER A 168 -15.86 2.20 -9.51
CA SER A 168 -17.09 2.61 -10.22
C SER A 168 -16.85 3.19 -11.62
N SER A 169 -15.59 3.44 -12.01
CA SER A 169 -15.24 4.02 -13.31
C SER A 169 -14.71 2.93 -14.26
N SER A 170 -15.17 3.00 -15.51
CA SER A 170 -14.85 2.03 -16.58
C SER A 170 -13.33 1.79 -16.70
N PRO A 171 -12.86 0.55 -16.92
CA PRO A 171 -11.43 0.21 -17.06
C PRO A 171 -10.67 1.05 -18.11
N SER A 172 -11.40 1.58 -19.11
CA SER A 172 -10.87 2.46 -20.16
C SER A 172 -10.46 3.86 -19.69
N ALA A 173 -10.87 4.28 -18.49
CA ALA A 173 -10.53 5.60 -17.95
C ALA A 173 -9.11 5.66 -17.32
N CYS A 174 -8.50 4.51 -16.99
CA CYS A 174 -7.19 4.47 -16.35
C CYS A 174 -6.01 4.46 -17.35
N SER A 175 -6.28 4.41 -18.66
CA SER A 175 -5.24 4.31 -19.69
C SER A 175 -5.03 5.58 -20.52
N SER A 176 -5.75 6.67 -20.28
CA SER A 176 -5.60 7.90 -21.08
C SER A 176 -4.38 8.72 -20.64
N SER A 177 -3.63 9.22 -21.61
CA SER A 177 -2.52 10.17 -21.43
C SER A 177 -2.90 11.42 -20.63
N SER A 178 -4.19 11.78 -20.61
CA SER A 178 -4.74 12.88 -19.79
C SER A 178 -4.67 12.63 -18.28
N GLY A 179 -4.69 11.37 -17.82
CA GLY A 179 -4.54 11.01 -16.41
C GLY A 179 -3.12 11.24 -15.88
N ARG A 180 -2.10 11.03 -16.72
CA ARG A 180 -0.69 11.23 -16.36
C ARG A 180 -0.35 12.71 -16.16
N GLU A 181 -0.88 13.60 -16.99
CA GLU A 181 -0.67 15.06 -16.85
C GLU A 181 -1.46 15.68 -15.69
N ALA A 182 -2.60 15.08 -15.30
CA ALA A 182 -3.34 15.50 -14.11
C ALA A 182 -2.64 15.05 -12.81
N LEU A 183 -1.99 13.88 -12.84
CA LEU A 183 -1.18 13.36 -11.73
C LEU A 183 0.04 14.24 -11.43
N ALA A 184 0.81 14.60 -12.47
CA ALA A 184 1.99 15.47 -12.32
C ALA A 184 1.61 16.85 -11.76
N ARG A 185 0.51 17.45 -12.26
CA ARG A 185 0.04 18.77 -11.81
C ARG A 185 -0.52 18.78 -10.39
N ARG A 186 -1.05 17.67 -9.87
CA ARG A 186 -1.48 17.56 -8.46
C ARG A 186 -0.30 17.37 -7.52
N PHE A 187 0.73 16.62 -7.95
CA PHE A 187 1.93 16.41 -7.16
C PHE A 187 2.70 17.72 -6.91
N ASP A 188 2.79 18.59 -7.92
CA ASP A 188 3.43 19.91 -7.79
C ASP A 188 2.69 20.87 -6.84
N ARG A 189 1.34 20.84 -6.81
CA ARG A 189 0.55 21.71 -5.91
C ARG A 189 0.59 21.27 -4.45
N GLN A 190 0.66 19.97 -4.18
CA GLN A 190 0.59 19.49 -2.80
C GLN A 190 1.88 19.79 -2.01
N TYR A 191 3.02 19.93 -2.69
CA TYR A 191 4.30 20.29 -2.08
C TYR A 191 4.59 21.79 -2.04
N SER A 192 3.90 22.63 -2.82
CA SER A 192 4.06 24.09 -2.75
C SER A 192 3.37 24.72 -1.54
N ASP A 193 2.34 24.06 -0.99
CA ASP A 193 1.41 24.65 -0.02
C ASP A 193 1.61 24.19 1.44
N HIS A 194 2.75 23.57 1.79
CA HIS A 194 3.09 23.20 3.17
C HIS A 194 3.51 24.39 4.05
N GLY A 195 2.75 25.49 3.96
CA GLY A 195 2.80 26.65 4.85
C GLY A 195 1.45 27.07 5.44
N ALA A 196 0.32 26.41 5.12
CA ALA A 196 -0.98 26.82 5.67
C ALA A 196 -1.92 25.64 5.98
N GLU A 197 -2.30 25.59 7.26
CA GLU A 197 -3.55 25.05 7.85
C GLU A 197 -4.20 23.81 7.21
N PHE A 198 -4.11 22.69 7.93
CA PHE A 198 -5.01 21.54 7.81
C PHE A 198 -6.44 21.96 8.22
N GLN A 199 -7.19 22.52 7.27
CA GLN A 199 -8.65 22.67 7.40
C GLN A 199 -9.33 21.57 6.59
N GLY A 200 -10.09 20.74 7.30
CA GLY A 200 -10.61 19.47 6.81
C GLY A 200 -11.56 19.59 5.63
N CYS A 201 -11.32 18.75 4.62
CA CYS A 201 -12.33 18.39 3.63
C CYS A 201 -13.25 17.28 4.19
N CYS A 202 -14.05 17.63 5.20
CA CYS A 202 -15.33 16.98 5.48
C CYS A 202 -16.44 17.93 5.02
N GLY A 203 -16.52 18.17 3.72
CA GLY A 203 -17.52 19.02 3.10
C GLY A 203 -18.69 18.20 2.57
N GLY A 204 -19.75 18.08 3.37
CA GLY A 204 -21.11 17.88 2.87
C GLY A 204 -21.63 16.44 2.87
N CYS A 205 -22.10 15.98 4.02
CA CYS A 205 -23.21 15.01 4.13
C CYS A 205 -23.86 15.14 5.51
N PHE A 206 -24.53 16.25 5.82
CA PHE A 206 -25.60 16.30 6.84
C PHE A 206 -26.38 17.62 6.71
N GLY A 207 -27.72 17.53 6.54
CA GLY A 207 -28.65 18.63 6.84
C GLY A 207 -29.77 18.86 5.82
N GLY A 208 -30.96 18.28 6.07
CA GLY A 208 -32.24 18.67 5.45
C GLY A 208 -33.38 17.75 5.91
N PRO A 209 -34.57 18.27 6.29
CA PRO A 209 -35.22 17.91 7.55
C PRO A 209 -36.20 16.74 7.49
N LEU A 210 -36.37 16.10 8.65
CA LEU A 210 -37.59 15.39 9.03
C LEU A 210 -38.77 16.39 9.05
N GLN A 211 -39.82 16.09 8.29
CA GLN A 211 -41.16 16.58 8.57
C GLN A 211 -42.04 15.38 8.92
N GLU A 212 -42.91 15.62 9.89
CA GLU A 212 -43.83 14.71 10.58
C GLU A 212 -44.82 13.97 9.66
#